data_AF-A0A535UAP8-F1
#
_entry.id   AF-A0A535UAP8-F1
#
_cell.length_a   1.000
_cell.length_b   1.000
_cell.length_c   1.000
_cell.angle_alpha   90.00
_cell.angle_beta   90.00
_cell.angle_gamma   90.00
#
_symmetry.space_group_name_H-M   'P 1'
#
loop_
_entity.id
_entity.type
_entity.pdbx_description
1 polymer ?
#
loop_
_entity_poly.entity_id
_entity_poly.type
_entity_poly.pdbx_seq_one_letter_code
_entity_poly.pdbx_strand_id
1 'polypeptide(L)'
;MGLPGRLTNASLFLLLAAAFATGWLAFELSGQRAQAVLWLHAAAGVAIVLLVPWKSLVARRGLRRNRDLRWASVVLAAGIAISIVFGFLHSAGHPDVGYLTAMDFHVGAALCLIPFLVWHVVARPLRLRSTDLSRRNFIKGGLLAGIAGLAVALLPSARRATTGSFQAAYPVATQWMFDSVPQLDTGSWRLAVAGKTWTYDDLAGYSERVTAVIDCTGGWYSEQVWEGVLLERLLPNDATLHSSVNIISHTGYSRRFAIDDAGSLLLATRMAGAPLDAGHGYPVRLVVPGERGFNWVKWVVAIEVDDQPWWWQPPFPLQ
;
A
#
# COMPACT_ATOMS: atom_id res chain seq x y z
N MET A 1 36.76 11.81 0.72
CA MET A 1 36.17 12.95 -0.02
C MET A 1 34.71 13.11 0.38
N GLY A 2 34.34 14.13 1.17
CA GLY A 2 32.95 14.31 1.60
C GLY A 2 32.09 15.14 0.66
N LEU A 3 30.76 14.93 0.71
CA LEU A 3 29.79 15.88 0.16
C LEU A 3 29.73 17.13 1.06
N PRO A 4 29.63 18.34 0.49
CA PRO A 4 29.32 19.54 1.26
C PRO A 4 28.04 19.35 2.07
N GLY A 5 28.01 19.83 3.32
CA GLY A 5 26.85 19.63 4.21
C GLY A 5 25.52 20.17 3.65
N ARG A 6 25.57 21.20 2.80
CA ARG A 6 24.37 21.73 2.10
C ARG A 6 23.81 20.71 1.12
N LEU A 7 24.68 20.10 0.32
CA LEU A 7 24.31 19.05 -0.64
C LEU A 7 23.81 17.80 0.07
N THR A 8 24.45 17.36 1.17
CA THR A 8 23.92 16.24 1.96
C THR A 8 22.50 16.50 2.45
N ASN A 9 22.20 17.71 2.95
CA ASN A 9 20.85 18.05 3.38
C ASN A 9 19.86 18.11 2.19
N ALA A 10 20.30 18.63 1.04
CA ALA A 10 19.49 18.66 -0.19
C ALA A 10 19.14 17.25 -0.66
N SER A 11 20.15 16.38 -0.74
CA SER A 11 19.98 14.98 -1.13
C SER A 11 19.08 14.23 -0.16
N LEU A 12 19.25 14.41 1.15
CA LEU A 12 18.37 13.77 2.13
C LEU A 12 16.92 14.26 2.01
N PHE A 13 16.69 15.55 1.77
CA PHE A 13 15.34 16.06 1.55
C PHE A 13 14.69 15.43 0.30
N LEU A 14 15.41 15.42 -0.83
CA LEU A 14 14.92 14.82 -2.07
C LEU A 14 14.68 13.31 -1.93
N LEU A 15 15.60 12.59 -1.27
CA LEU A 15 15.47 11.15 -1.03
C LEU A 15 14.32 10.82 -0.09
N LEU A 16 14.10 11.61 0.96
CA LEU A 16 12.95 11.44 1.86
C LEU A 16 11.63 11.69 1.13
N ALA A 17 11.55 12.75 0.30
CA ALA A 17 10.38 13.02 -0.52
C ALA A 17 10.13 11.89 -1.54
N ALA A 18 11.18 11.42 -2.21
CA ALA A 18 11.10 10.29 -3.13
C ALA A 18 10.68 9.00 -2.43
N ALA A 19 11.26 8.68 -1.26
CA ALA A 19 10.90 7.51 -0.47
C ALA A 19 9.43 7.58 -0.03
N PHE A 20 8.97 8.73 0.45
CA PHE A 20 7.57 8.91 0.83
C PHE A 20 6.61 8.72 -0.36
N ALA A 21 6.88 9.39 -1.49
CA ALA A 21 6.03 9.31 -2.68
C ALA A 21 6.02 7.90 -3.31
N THR A 22 7.18 7.25 -3.40
CA THR A 22 7.27 5.87 -3.90
C THR A 22 6.66 4.87 -2.94
N GLY A 23 6.77 5.08 -1.62
CA GLY A 23 6.08 4.26 -0.62
C GLY A 23 4.57 4.35 -0.80
N TRP A 24 4.03 5.57 -0.90
CA TRP A 24 2.61 5.81 -1.16
C TRP A 24 2.12 5.15 -2.46
N LEU A 25 2.86 5.34 -3.55
CA LEU A 25 2.50 4.77 -4.85
C LEU A 25 2.56 3.23 -4.85
N ALA A 26 3.51 2.62 -4.12
CA ALA A 26 3.60 1.17 -3.97
C ALA A 26 2.41 0.56 -3.22
N PHE A 27 1.71 1.32 -2.38
CA PHE A 27 0.48 0.85 -1.73
C PHE A 27 -0.67 0.67 -2.73
N GLU A 28 -0.79 1.58 -3.70
CA GLU A 28 -1.86 1.62 -4.69
C GLU A 28 -1.63 0.63 -5.84
N LEU A 29 -0.38 0.49 -6.28
CA LEU A 29 -0.03 -0.36 -7.42
C LEU A 29 0.03 -1.85 -7.05
N SER A 30 -0.17 -2.69 -8.05
CA SER A 30 0.02 -4.15 -7.99
C SER A 30 1.03 -4.64 -9.04
N GLY A 31 1.38 -5.93 -8.98
CA GLY A 31 2.16 -6.61 -10.01
C GLY A 31 3.54 -5.99 -10.27
N GLN A 32 3.93 -5.92 -11.55
CA GLN A 32 5.25 -5.39 -11.97
C GLN A 32 5.40 -3.88 -11.74
N ARG A 33 4.31 -3.12 -11.83
CA ARG A 33 4.34 -1.67 -11.59
C ARG A 33 4.72 -1.38 -10.14
N ALA A 34 4.13 -2.12 -9.19
CA ALA A 34 4.51 -2.04 -7.78
C ALA A 34 5.98 -2.42 -7.55
N GLN A 35 6.47 -3.46 -8.23
CA GLN A 35 7.87 -3.91 -8.10
C GLN A 35 8.87 -2.82 -8.45
N ALA A 36 8.68 -2.12 -9.58
CA ALA A 36 9.57 -1.05 -10.01
C ALA A 36 9.59 0.11 -8.99
N VAL A 37 8.41 0.48 -8.48
CA VAL A 37 8.27 1.55 -7.48
C VAL A 37 8.91 1.16 -6.15
N LEU A 38 8.73 -0.09 -5.71
CA LEU A 38 9.35 -0.61 -4.49
C LEU A 38 10.88 -0.68 -4.59
N TRP A 39 11.41 -0.98 -5.77
CA TRP A 39 12.85 -0.96 -5.99
C TRP A 39 13.41 0.47 -5.81
N LEU A 40 12.72 1.47 -6.38
CA LEU A 40 13.07 2.89 -6.18
C LEU A 40 12.94 3.29 -4.71
N HIS A 41 11.89 2.85 -4.03
CA HIS A 41 11.67 3.10 -2.61
C HIS A 41 12.83 2.54 -1.75
N ALA A 42 13.18 1.27 -1.97
CA ALA A 42 14.28 0.62 -1.28
C ALA A 42 15.63 1.31 -1.57
N ALA A 43 15.89 1.68 -2.83
CA ALA A 43 17.11 2.38 -3.21
C ALA A 43 17.20 3.77 -2.55
N ALA A 44 16.09 4.50 -2.44
CA ALA A 44 16.04 5.75 -1.71
C ALA A 44 16.36 5.56 -0.21
N GLY A 45 15.79 4.52 0.41
CA GLY A 45 16.08 4.14 1.80
C GLY A 45 17.57 3.83 2.04
N VAL A 46 18.17 3.01 1.16
CA VAL A 46 19.61 2.70 1.23
C VAL A 46 20.46 3.96 1.03
N ALA A 47 20.12 4.82 0.06
CA ALA A 47 20.85 6.07 -0.17
C ALA A 47 20.79 7.01 1.05
N ILE A 48 19.66 7.07 1.77
CA ILE A 48 19.54 7.81 3.04
C ILE A 48 20.53 7.26 4.07
N VAL A 49 20.58 5.93 4.25
CA VAL A 49 21.51 5.26 5.17
C VAL A 49 22.97 5.58 4.81
N LEU A 50 23.32 5.50 3.53
CA LEU A 50 24.67 5.81 3.04
C LEU A 50 25.07 7.28 3.31
N LEU A 51 24.11 8.20 3.41
CA LEU A 51 24.38 9.61 3.73
C LEU A 51 24.48 9.90 5.24
N VAL A 52 24.10 8.96 6.12
CA VAL A 52 24.12 9.14 7.59
C VAL A 52 25.49 9.58 8.13
N PRO A 53 26.64 9.01 7.72
CA PRO A 53 27.94 9.43 8.25
C PRO A 53 28.19 10.93 8.05
N TRP A 54 27.90 11.46 6.86
CA TRP A 54 28.07 12.89 6.56
C TRP A 54 27.06 13.76 7.29
N LYS A 55 25.80 13.31 7.37
CA LYS A 55 24.75 14.01 8.11
C LYS A 55 25.07 14.10 9.60
N SER A 56 25.64 13.05 10.18
CA SER A 56 26.00 12.99 11.60
C SER A 56 27.03 14.07 11.98
N LEU A 57 28.01 14.35 11.10
CA LEU A 57 29.02 15.39 11.30
C LEU A 57 28.42 16.80 11.30
N VAL A 58 27.37 17.04 10.52
CA VAL A 58 26.63 18.31 10.50
C VAL A 58 25.69 18.40 11.71
N ALA A 59 24.99 17.31 12.03
CA ALA A 59 24.05 17.23 13.14
C ALA A 59 24.73 17.44 14.49
N ARG A 60 25.89 16.81 14.74
CA ARG A 60 26.68 17.01 15.98
C ARG A 60 27.05 18.48 16.22
N ARG A 61 27.43 19.20 15.16
CA ARG A 61 27.71 20.65 15.23
C ARG A 61 26.44 21.47 15.50
N GLY A 62 25.30 21.04 14.95
CA GLY A 62 24.01 21.68 15.20
C GLY A 62 23.49 21.48 16.63
N LEU A 63 23.62 20.27 17.18
CA LEU A 63 23.18 19.91 18.53
C LEU A 63 23.97 20.62 19.64
N ARG A 64 25.22 21.00 19.37
CA ARG A 64 26.04 21.82 20.28
C ARG A 64 25.56 23.26 20.42
N ARG A 65 24.70 23.75 19.52
CA ARG A 65 24.13 25.09 19.61
C ARG A 65 22.82 25.03 20.40
N ASN A 66 22.68 25.85 21.44
CA ASN A 66 21.43 25.96 22.17
C ASN A 66 20.39 26.67 21.27
N ARG A 67 19.38 25.93 20.82
CA ARG A 67 18.34 26.40 19.90
C ARG A 67 17.00 25.85 20.34
N ASP A 68 15.97 26.67 20.19
CA ASP A 68 14.59 26.28 20.45
C ASP A 68 14.18 25.10 19.57
N LEU A 69 13.35 24.22 20.14
CA LEU A 69 12.78 23.03 19.49
C LEU A 69 13.82 22.03 18.97
N ARG A 70 15.01 21.97 19.58
CA ARG A 70 16.02 20.93 19.27
C ARG A 70 15.47 19.50 19.37
N TRP A 71 14.54 19.27 20.30
CA TRP A 71 13.89 17.98 20.52
C TRP A 71 13.14 17.51 19.28
N ALA A 72 12.50 18.42 18.52
CA ALA A 72 11.76 18.07 17.31
C ALA A 72 12.69 17.52 16.21
N SER A 73 13.93 18.00 16.13
CA SER A 73 14.93 17.44 15.21
C SER A 73 15.44 16.06 15.67
N VAL A 74 15.47 15.80 16.97
CA VAL A 74 15.82 14.48 17.53
C VAL A 74 14.71 13.48 17.26
N VAL A 75 13.45 13.87 17.50
CA VAL A 75 12.26 13.06 17.19
C VAL A 75 12.22 12.72 15.70
N LEU A 76 12.44 13.70 14.81
CA LEU A 76 12.52 13.46 13.37
C LEU A 76 13.60 12.44 13.01
N ALA A 77 14.81 12.58 13.56
CA ALA A 77 15.90 11.65 13.29
C ALA A 77 15.62 10.23 13.83
N ALA A 78 15.05 10.13 15.04
CA ALA A 78 14.69 8.86 15.65
C ALA A 78 13.58 8.16 14.87
N GLY A 79 12.51 8.87 14.47
CA GLY A 79 11.44 8.29 13.67
C GLY A 79 11.92 7.83 12.29
N ILE A 80 12.80 8.58 11.62
CA ILE A 80 13.40 8.14 10.34
C ILE A 80 14.18 6.84 10.56
N ALA A 81 14.96 6.75 11.63
CA ALA A 81 15.71 5.54 11.95
C ALA A 81 14.79 4.35 12.25
N ILE A 82 13.71 4.56 13.03
CA ILE A 82 12.68 3.54 13.29
C ILE A 82 12.08 3.06 11.97
N SER A 83 11.62 3.98 11.12
CA SER A 83 11.02 3.64 9.83
C SER A 83 12.00 2.80 8.99
N ILE A 84 13.26 3.24 8.84
CA ILE A 84 14.27 2.49 8.07
C ILE A 84 14.51 1.09 8.66
N VAL A 85 14.73 0.98 9.98
CA VAL A 85 15.00 -0.31 10.63
C VAL A 85 13.86 -1.29 10.39
N PHE A 86 12.61 -0.86 10.59
CA PHE A 86 11.45 -1.71 10.38
C PHE A 86 11.20 -2.04 8.90
N GLY A 87 11.55 -1.13 7.98
CA GLY A 87 11.52 -1.43 6.53
C GLY A 87 12.52 -2.53 6.14
N PHE A 88 13.71 -2.53 6.74
CA PHE A 88 14.69 -3.61 6.57
C PHE A 88 14.24 -4.92 7.22
N LEU A 89 13.68 -4.88 8.43
CA LEU A 89 13.14 -6.06 9.11
C LEU A 89 12.02 -6.72 8.29
N HIS A 90 11.09 -5.93 7.78
CA HIS A 90 10.05 -6.40 6.86
C HIS A 90 10.69 -7.03 5.62
N SER A 91 11.64 -6.36 4.99
CA SER A 91 12.33 -6.87 3.79
C SER A 91 13.10 -8.18 4.02
N ALA A 92 13.56 -8.42 5.26
CA ALA A 92 14.26 -9.64 5.66
C ALA A 92 13.31 -10.79 6.03
N GLY A 93 11.99 -10.57 6.03
CA GLY A 93 11.01 -11.59 6.41
C GLY A 93 10.96 -11.87 7.90
N HIS A 94 11.36 -10.90 8.73
CA HIS A 94 11.13 -10.96 10.17
C HIS A 94 9.76 -10.34 10.48
N PRO A 95 8.76 -11.15 10.86
CA PRO A 95 7.47 -10.62 11.21
C PRO A 95 7.45 -10.12 12.65
N ASP A 96 6.68 -9.05 12.81
CA ASP A 96 5.81 -8.70 13.93
C ASP A 96 6.40 -8.58 15.35
N VAL A 97 6.06 -7.47 16.01
CA VAL A 97 6.23 -7.28 17.46
C VAL A 97 4.85 -7.34 18.09
N GLY A 98 4.44 -8.53 18.52
CA GLY A 98 3.09 -8.76 19.04
C GLY A 98 2.03 -8.67 17.94
N TYR A 99 1.04 -7.78 18.12
CA TYR A 99 -0.03 -7.56 17.14
C TYR A 99 0.34 -6.59 16.02
N LEU A 100 1.47 -5.89 16.14
CA LEU A 100 1.92 -4.90 15.17
C LEU A 100 2.99 -5.50 14.27
N THR A 101 2.78 -5.36 12.96
CA THR A 101 3.71 -5.83 11.95
C THR A 101 4.90 -4.88 11.81
N ALA A 102 6.00 -5.38 11.24
CA ALA A 102 7.11 -4.50 10.86
C ALA A 102 6.67 -3.40 9.88
N MET A 103 5.68 -3.68 9.03
CA MET A 103 5.11 -2.68 8.13
C MET A 103 4.35 -1.58 8.89
N ASP A 104 3.62 -1.94 9.96
CA ASP A 104 2.91 -0.97 10.80
C ASP A 104 3.86 0.04 11.44
N PHE A 105 5.00 -0.43 11.97
CA PHE A 105 6.03 0.45 12.50
C PHE A 105 6.69 1.30 11.40
N HIS A 106 6.97 0.71 10.23
CA HIS A 106 7.58 1.42 9.11
C HIS A 106 6.72 2.60 8.61
N VAL A 107 5.45 2.31 8.33
CA VAL A 107 4.46 3.25 7.78
C VAL A 107 3.98 4.20 8.86
N GLY A 108 3.63 3.69 10.04
CA GLY A 108 3.20 4.50 11.18
C GLY A 108 4.23 5.54 11.58
N ALA A 109 5.52 5.16 11.63
CA ALA A 109 6.59 6.12 11.85
C ALA A 109 6.67 7.17 10.73
N ALA A 110 6.60 6.78 9.45
CA ALA A 110 6.65 7.72 8.33
C ALA A 110 5.51 8.76 8.37
N LEU A 111 4.29 8.33 8.67
CA LEU A 111 3.12 9.21 8.79
C LEU A 111 3.23 10.18 9.97
N CYS A 112 3.61 9.67 11.15
CA CYS A 112 3.80 10.50 12.35
C CYS A 112 4.90 11.57 12.18
N LEU A 113 5.82 11.39 11.23
CA LEU A 113 6.92 12.32 10.98
C LEU A 113 6.59 13.46 10.02
N ILE A 114 5.46 13.41 9.30
CA ILE A 114 5.04 14.48 8.38
C ILE A 114 5.07 15.87 9.05
N PRO A 115 4.43 16.11 10.22
CA PRO A 115 4.45 17.43 10.85
C PRO A 115 5.88 17.87 11.25
N PHE A 116 6.72 16.93 11.70
CA PHE A 116 8.11 17.21 12.06
C PHE A 116 8.97 17.56 10.85
N LEU A 117 8.75 16.88 9.72
CA LEU A 117 9.43 17.16 8.46
C LEU A 117 9.02 18.53 7.91
N VAL A 118 7.72 18.84 7.90
CA VAL A 118 7.20 20.16 7.49
C VAL A 118 7.79 21.26 8.36
N TRP A 119 7.74 21.10 9.68
CA TRP A 119 8.38 22.03 10.61
C TRP A 119 9.89 22.19 10.32
N HIS A 120 10.60 21.08 10.09
CA HIS A 120 12.03 21.12 9.83
C HIS A 120 12.36 21.92 8.57
N VAL A 121 11.62 21.71 7.48
CA VAL A 121 11.81 22.42 6.20
C VAL A 121 11.56 23.91 6.36
N VAL A 122 10.49 24.31 7.06
CA VAL A 122 10.14 25.71 7.32
C VAL A 122 11.14 26.38 8.25
N ALA A 123 11.51 25.72 9.35
CA ALA A 123 12.43 26.27 10.35
C ALA A 123 13.90 26.25 9.93
N ARG A 124 14.25 25.47 8.88
CA ARG A 124 15.62 25.23 8.41
C ARG A 124 15.70 25.26 6.88
N PRO A 125 15.36 26.39 6.22
CA PRO A 125 15.29 26.46 4.77
C PRO A 125 16.65 26.18 4.11
N LEU A 126 16.61 25.38 3.05
CA LEU A 126 17.80 24.97 2.32
C LEU A 126 18.20 26.04 1.29
N ARG A 127 19.45 26.52 1.36
CA ARG A 127 20.00 27.50 0.41
C ARG A 127 21.14 26.89 -0.39
N LEU A 128 20.85 26.46 -1.62
CA LEU A 128 21.83 25.95 -2.57
C LEU A 128 22.64 27.10 -3.18
N ARG A 129 23.89 26.81 -3.56
CA ARG A 129 24.74 27.71 -4.33
C ARG A 129 24.99 27.12 -5.72
N SER A 130 25.31 27.96 -6.70
CA SER A 130 25.71 27.49 -8.04
C SER A 130 26.89 26.52 -8.00
N THR A 131 27.82 26.71 -7.06
CA THR A 131 28.96 25.80 -6.83
C THR A 131 28.56 24.42 -6.32
N ASP A 132 27.37 24.28 -5.74
CA ASP A 132 26.82 22.98 -5.35
C ASP A 132 26.38 22.19 -6.60
N LEU A 133 25.92 22.87 -7.66
CA LEU A 133 25.47 22.29 -8.94
C LEU A 133 26.62 22.07 -9.93
N SER A 134 27.67 21.39 -9.48
CA SER A 134 28.83 21.07 -10.32
C SER A 134 28.74 19.67 -10.94
N ARG A 135 29.38 19.47 -12.10
CA ARG A 135 29.55 18.15 -12.74
C ARG A 135 30.10 17.11 -11.75
N ARG A 136 31.04 17.51 -10.89
CA ARG A 136 31.63 16.64 -9.87
C ARG A 136 30.58 16.16 -8.86
N ASN A 137 29.68 17.04 -8.42
CA ASN A 137 28.64 16.67 -7.46
C ASN A 137 27.52 15.86 -8.12
N PHE A 138 27.21 16.13 -9.39
CA PHE A 138 26.31 15.30 -10.20
C PHE A 138 26.82 13.85 -10.27
N ILE A 139 28.10 13.64 -10.61
CA ILE A 139 28.72 12.31 -10.66
C ILE A 139 28.67 11.62 -9.29
N LYS A 140 28.94 12.35 -8.19
CA LYS A 140 28.82 11.78 -6.83
C LYS A 140 27.39 11.34 -6.51
N GLY A 141 26.39 12.12 -6.93
CA GLY A 141 24.98 11.77 -6.77
C GLY A 141 24.61 10.52 -7.57
N GLY A 142 25.05 10.44 -8.83
CA GLY A 142 24.88 9.25 -9.67
C GLY A 142 25.56 8.01 -9.07
N LEU A 143 26.76 8.15 -8.54
CA LEU A 143 27.46 7.06 -7.84
C LEU A 143 26.71 6.61 -6.59
N LEU A 144 26.19 7.54 -5.78
CA LEU A 144 25.37 7.21 -4.61
C LEU A 144 24.12 6.41 -5.01
N ALA A 145 23.40 6.87 -6.03
CA ALA A 145 22.23 6.17 -6.56
C ALA A 145 22.58 4.79 -7.12
N GLY A 146 23.69 4.67 -7.86
CA GLY A 146 24.18 3.40 -8.39
C GLY A 146 24.57 2.40 -7.30
N ILE A 147 25.29 2.85 -6.26
CA ILE A 147 25.63 2.01 -5.10
C ILE A 147 24.37 1.57 -4.36
N ALA A 148 23.43 2.50 -4.14
CA ALA A 148 22.17 2.17 -3.46
C ALA A 148 21.34 1.17 -4.24
N GLY A 149 21.21 1.34 -5.56
CA GLY A 149 20.53 0.40 -6.43
C GLY A 149 21.19 -0.97 -6.47
N LEU A 150 22.52 -1.02 -6.59
CA LEU A 150 23.28 -2.28 -6.53
C LEU A 150 23.09 -2.98 -5.18
N ALA A 151 23.14 -2.23 -4.08
CA ALA A 151 22.91 -2.78 -2.75
C ALA A 151 21.52 -3.43 -2.62
N VAL A 152 20.46 -2.79 -3.16
CA VAL A 152 19.11 -3.38 -3.21
C VAL A 152 19.08 -4.63 -4.07
N ALA A 153 19.71 -4.61 -5.26
CA ALA A 153 19.76 -5.75 -6.16
C ALA A 153 20.51 -6.96 -5.57
N LEU A 154 21.44 -6.73 -4.63
CA LEU A 154 22.18 -7.76 -3.93
C LEU A 154 21.47 -8.26 -2.65
N LEU A 155 20.37 -7.62 -2.22
CA LEU A 155 19.59 -8.12 -1.08
C LEU A 155 18.93 -9.45 -1.46
N PRO A 156 18.97 -10.47 -0.59
CA PRO A 156 18.32 -11.75 -0.87
C PRO A 156 16.83 -11.56 -1.17
N SER A 157 16.41 -11.87 -2.39
CA SER A 157 14.99 -11.99 -2.73
C SER A 157 14.49 -13.34 -2.23
N ALA A 158 14.22 -13.45 -0.93
CA ALA A 158 13.41 -14.56 -0.42
C ALA A 158 12.03 -14.57 -1.14
N ARG A 159 11.35 -15.72 -1.13
CA ARG A 159 10.04 -15.98 -1.78
C ARG A 159 9.01 -14.89 -1.46
N ARG A 160 9.02 -13.81 -2.24
CA ARG A 160 8.17 -12.63 -2.10
C ARG A 160 7.37 -12.46 -3.37
N ALA A 161 6.14 -11.95 -3.23
CA ALA A 161 5.40 -11.44 -4.36
C ALA A 161 6.15 -10.25 -4.99
N THR A 162 5.75 -9.84 -6.19
CA THR A 162 6.30 -8.66 -6.88
C THR A 162 6.18 -7.38 -6.04
N THR A 163 5.23 -7.36 -5.11
CA THR A 163 4.94 -6.28 -4.15
C THR A 163 5.74 -6.38 -2.85
N GLY A 164 6.63 -7.37 -2.71
CA GLY A 164 7.41 -7.59 -1.49
C GLY A 164 6.69 -8.38 -0.39
N SER A 165 5.40 -8.69 -0.55
CA SER A 165 4.61 -9.48 0.41
C SER A 165 5.12 -10.92 0.56
N PHE A 166 4.89 -11.52 1.72
CA PHE A 166 5.25 -12.90 2.05
C PHE A 166 4.08 -13.86 1.86
N GLN A 167 4.37 -15.09 1.43
CA GLN A 167 3.32 -16.09 1.20
C GLN A 167 2.71 -16.55 2.52
N ALA A 168 1.39 -16.49 2.62
CA ALA A 168 0.59 -17.12 3.66
C ALA A 168 -0.14 -18.34 3.08
N ALA A 169 -0.20 -19.43 3.84
CA ALA A 169 -0.90 -20.65 3.44
C ALA A 169 -2.40 -20.43 3.23
N TYR A 170 -2.98 -19.54 4.03
CA TYR A 170 -4.37 -19.12 3.96
C TYR A 170 -4.42 -17.59 4.11
N PRO A 171 -5.40 -16.90 3.52
CA PRO A 171 -5.53 -15.47 3.71
C PRO A 171 -5.67 -15.11 5.19
N VAL A 172 -4.98 -14.06 5.62
CA VAL A 172 -5.16 -13.52 6.97
C VAL A 172 -6.41 -12.65 6.96
N ALA A 173 -7.33 -12.87 7.89
CA ALA A 173 -8.53 -12.05 8.00
C ALA A 173 -8.16 -10.62 8.46
N THR A 174 -8.00 -9.70 7.50
CA THR A 174 -7.73 -8.29 7.75
C THR A 174 -9.00 -7.44 7.53
N GLN A 175 -9.22 -6.43 8.37
CA GLN A 175 -10.30 -5.45 8.21
C GLN A 175 -9.76 -4.08 7.79
N TRP A 176 -10.61 -3.26 7.17
CA TRP A 176 -10.23 -1.89 6.88
C TRP A 176 -10.27 -1.08 8.18
N MET A 177 -9.10 -0.58 8.59
CA MET A 177 -8.93 0.22 9.80
C MET A 177 -9.61 -0.39 11.04
N PHE A 178 -10.78 0.15 11.43
CA PHE A 178 -11.50 -0.19 12.65
C PHE A 178 -12.80 -0.96 12.40
N ASP A 179 -13.02 -1.46 11.18
CA ASP A 179 -14.17 -2.31 10.87
C ASP A 179 -14.21 -3.56 11.75
N SER A 180 -15.39 -3.87 12.28
CA SER A 180 -15.65 -5.15 12.94
C SER A 180 -16.07 -6.19 11.91
N VAL A 181 -15.87 -7.47 12.24
CA VAL A 181 -16.34 -8.58 11.41
C VAL A 181 -17.84 -8.80 11.70
N PRO A 182 -18.76 -8.47 10.78
CA PRO A 182 -20.18 -8.71 10.97
C PRO A 182 -20.52 -10.20 10.92
N GLN A 183 -21.59 -10.57 11.61
CA GLN A 183 -22.23 -11.88 11.51
C GLN A 183 -23.51 -11.71 10.72
N LEU A 184 -23.47 -12.04 9.42
CA LEU A 184 -24.60 -11.89 8.51
C LEU A 184 -25.36 -13.21 8.37
N ASP A 185 -26.67 -13.16 8.58
CA ASP A 185 -27.58 -14.27 8.36
C ASP A 185 -28.03 -14.32 6.89
N THR A 186 -27.83 -15.45 6.21
CA THR A 186 -28.19 -15.62 4.80
C THR A 186 -29.69 -15.65 4.55
N GLY A 187 -30.50 -15.97 5.57
CA GLY A 187 -31.97 -15.94 5.44
C GLY A 187 -32.51 -14.51 5.22
N SER A 188 -31.89 -13.53 5.86
CA SER A 188 -32.26 -12.11 5.80
C SER A 188 -31.35 -11.26 4.90
N TRP A 189 -30.12 -11.70 4.63
CA TRP A 189 -29.18 -10.99 3.76
C TRP A 189 -29.68 -10.89 2.32
N ARG A 190 -29.45 -9.73 1.69
CA ARG A 190 -29.80 -9.45 0.30
C ARG A 190 -28.68 -8.67 -0.37
N LEU A 191 -28.48 -8.94 -1.67
CA LEU A 191 -27.64 -8.14 -2.56
C LEU A 191 -28.52 -7.36 -3.53
N ALA A 192 -28.38 -6.04 -3.54
CA ALA A 192 -28.98 -5.18 -4.55
C ALA A 192 -28.01 -4.97 -5.72
N VAL A 193 -28.40 -5.30 -6.95
CA VAL A 193 -27.62 -5.04 -8.17
C VAL A 193 -28.50 -4.32 -9.16
N ALA A 194 -28.17 -3.06 -9.49
CA ALA A 194 -28.89 -2.26 -10.48
C ALA A 194 -30.43 -2.31 -10.35
N GLY A 195 -30.94 -2.20 -9.11
CA GLY A 195 -32.39 -2.22 -8.81
C GLY A 195 -33.02 -3.61 -8.69
N LYS A 196 -32.28 -4.70 -8.95
CA LYS A 196 -32.71 -6.08 -8.69
C LYS A 196 -32.13 -6.60 -7.37
N THR A 197 -32.94 -7.36 -6.63
CA THR A 197 -32.51 -7.99 -5.38
C THR A 197 -32.21 -9.47 -5.60
N TRP A 198 -31.10 -9.94 -5.03
CA TRP A 198 -30.64 -11.33 -5.05
C TRP A 198 -30.53 -11.87 -3.62
N THR A 199 -30.91 -13.13 -3.43
CA THR A 199 -30.70 -13.88 -2.19
C THR A 199 -29.35 -14.58 -2.20
N TYR A 200 -28.90 -15.08 -1.05
CA TYR A 200 -27.69 -15.90 -1.00
C TYR A 200 -27.83 -17.16 -1.85
N ASP A 201 -28.98 -17.84 -1.79
CA ASP A 201 -29.22 -19.09 -2.53
C ASP A 201 -29.20 -18.85 -4.04
N ASP A 202 -29.66 -17.69 -4.52
CA ASP A 202 -29.54 -17.32 -5.94
C ASP A 202 -28.08 -17.27 -6.39
N LEU A 203 -27.19 -16.76 -5.54
CA LEU A 203 -25.75 -16.61 -5.84
C LEU A 203 -24.97 -17.90 -5.59
N ALA A 204 -25.36 -18.69 -4.59
CA ALA A 204 -24.73 -19.96 -4.25
C ALA A 204 -24.97 -21.04 -5.32
N GLY A 205 -25.94 -20.85 -6.21
CA GLY A 205 -26.17 -21.71 -7.37
C GLY A 205 -25.13 -21.56 -8.50
N TYR A 206 -24.32 -20.49 -8.47
CA TYR A 206 -23.23 -20.26 -9.42
C TYR A 206 -21.94 -20.95 -8.97
N SER A 207 -21.11 -21.35 -9.92
CA SER A 207 -19.92 -22.19 -9.67
C SER A 207 -18.72 -21.84 -10.55
N GLU A 208 -18.71 -20.63 -11.12
CA GLU A 208 -17.56 -20.10 -11.84
C GLU A 208 -16.36 -20.02 -10.92
N ARG A 209 -15.20 -20.50 -11.40
CA ARG A 209 -13.97 -20.59 -10.61
C ARG A 209 -12.89 -19.69 -11.16
N VAL A 210 -12.26 -18.93 -10.26
CA VAL A 210 -11.09 -18.11 -10.55
C VAL A 210 -9.99 -18.44 -9.55
N THR A 211 -8.79 -18.78 -10.05
CA THR A 211 -7.60 -18.84 -9.20
C THR A 211 -6.98 -17.46 -9.18
N ALA A 212 -6.89 -16.85 -7.99
CA ALA A 212 -6.40 -15.48 -7.86
C ALA A 212 -5.58 -15.30 -6.58
N VAL A 213 -4.54 -14.47 -6.71
CA VAL A 213 -3.70 -14.03 -5.60
C VAL A 213 -4.34 -12.81 -4.96
N ILE A 214 -4.71 -12.93 -3.68
CA ILE A 214 -4.97 -11.76 -2.85
C ILE A 214 -3.64 -11.31 -2.24
N ASP A 215 -3.28 -10.05 -2.49
CA ASP A 215 -2.02 -9.48 -2.04
C ASP A 215 -2.29 -8.24 -1.18
N CYS A 216 -2.08 -8.41 0.13
CA CYS A 216 -2.45 -7.44 1.15
C CYS A 216 -1.37 -6.37 1.31
N THR A 217 -1.80 -5.14 1.59
CA THR A 217 -0.92 -4.04 2.01
C THR A 217 -0.27 -4.26 3.37
N GLY A 218 -0.78 -5.20 4.17
CA GLY A 218 -0.15 -5.70 5.40
C GLY A 218 1.07 -6.59 5.18
N GLY A 219 1.49 -6.84 3.93
CA GLY A 219 2.76 -7.53 3.64
C GLY A 219 2.66 -9.05 3.55
N TRP A 220 1.47 -9.59 3.30
CA TRP A 220 1.25 -11.01 3.01
C TRP A 220 0.43 -11.18 1.72
N TYR A 221 0.61 -12.31 1.05
CA TYR A 221 -0.21 -12.70 -0.08
C TYR A 221 -0.62 -14.17 0.02
N SER A 222 -1.73 -14.54 -0.59
CA SER A 222 -2.18 -15.93 -0.68
C SER A 222 -2.87 -16.18 -2.01
N GLU A 223 -2.52 -17.28 -2.68
CA GLU A 223 -3.22 -17.75 -3.88
C GLU A 223 -4.32 -18.72 -3.46
N GLN A 224 -5.54 -18.48 -3.91
CA GLN A 224 -6.70 -19.31 -3.59
C GLN A 224 -7.55 -19.55 -4.83
N VAL A 225 -8.31 -20.65 -4.79
CA VAL A 225 -9.42 -20.89 -5.73
C VAL A 225 -10.67 -20.27 -5.14
N TRP A 226 -11.24 -19.33 -5.86
CA TRP A 226 -12.49 -18.63 -5.54
C TRP A 226 -13.62 -19.15 -6.42
N GLU A 227 -14.80 -19.29 -5.85
CA GLU A 227 -15.97 -19.79 -6.56
C GLU A 227 -17.20 -18.91 -6.26
N GLY A 228 -17.97 -18.61 -7.31
CA GLY A 228 -19.14 -17.74 -7.25
C GLY A 228 -19.64 -17.35 -8.64
N VAL A 229 -20.11 -16.11 -8.80
CA VAL A 229 -20.68 -15.59 -10.06
C VAL A 229 -19.87 -14.43 -10.62
N LEU A 230 -19.63 -14.41 -11.94
CA LEU A 230 -19.04 -13.25 -12.60
C LEU A 230 -20.00 -12.07 -12.58
N LEU A 231 -19.49 -10.87 -12.25
CA LEU A 231 -20.32 -9.69 -12.07
C LEU A 231 -21.13 -9.35 -13.32
N GLU A 232 -20.55 -9.50 -14.51
CA GLU A 232 -21.23 -9.29 -15.79
C GLU A 232 -22.58 -10.02 -15.91
N ARG A 233 -22.75 -11.18 -15.25
CA ARG A 233 -23.98 -11.97 -15.30
C ARG A 233 -25.11 -11.39 -14.46
N LEU A 234 -24.78 -10.53 -13.50
CA LEU A 234 -25.75 -9.88 -12.61
C LEU A 234 -26.18 -8.49 -13.11
N LEU A 235 -25.39 -7.90 -14.00
CA LEU A 235 -25.64 -6.57 -14.55
C LEU A 235 -26.74 -6.58 -15.62
N PRO A 236 -27.49 -5.48 -15.79
CA PRO A 236 -28.45 -5.35 -16.87
C PRO A 236 -27.74 -5.21 -18.23
N ASN A 237 -28.43 -5.52 -19.32
CA ASN A 237 -27.85 -5.53 -20.67
C ASN A 237 -27.31 -4.17 -21.14
N ASP A 238 -27.87 -3.08 -20.60
CA ASP A 238 -27.47 -1.70 -20.89
C ASP A 238 -26.38 -1.17 -19.95
N ALA A 239 -25.88 -1.99 -19.02
CA ALA A 239 -24.86 -1.56 -18.06
C ALA A 239 -23.60 -1.01 -18.73
N THR A 240 -23.22 -1.56 -19.89
CA THR A 240 -22.05 -1.13 -20.69
C THR A 240 -22.18 0.29 -21.26
N LEU A 241 -23.35 0.93 -21.15
CA LEU A 241 -23.54 2.33 -21.52
C LEU A 241 -23.02 3.30 -20.45
N HIS A 242 -22.73 2.81 -19.25
CA HIS A 242 -22.21 3.59 -18.12
C HIS A 242 -20.69 3.50 -18.01
N SER A 243 -20.10 4.25 -17.08
CA SER A 243 -18.64 4.30 -16.92
C SER A 243 -18.10 3.27 -15.93
N SER A 244 -18.88 2.91 -14.91
CA SER A 244 -18.36 2.20 -13.75
C SER A 244 -19.40 1.38 -12.98
N VAL A 245 -18.88 0.51 -12.10
CA VAL A 245 -19.65 -0.16 -11.05
C VAL A 245 -19.07 0.18 -9.68
N ASN A 246 -19.91 0.56 -8.73
CA ASN A 246 -19.53 0.79 -7.34
C ASN A 246 -20.01 -0.39 -6.48
N ILE A 247 -19.06 -1.07 -5.82
CA ILE A 247 -19.31 -2.27 -5.01
C ILE A 247 -19.31 -1.86 -3.54
N ILE A 248 -20.41 -2.10 -2.83
CA ILE A 248 -20.67 -1.56 -1.50
C ILE A 248 -20.80 -2.70 -0.48
N SER A 249 -20.00 -2.61 0.58
CA SER A 249 -20.00 -3.46 1.76
C SER A 249 -21.14 -3.09 2.72
N HIS A 250 -21.58 -4.07 3.51
CA HIS A 250 -22.42 -3.85 4.68
C HIS A 250 -21.87 -2.77 5.64
N THR A 251 -20.55 -2.62 5.73
CA THR A 251 -19.88 -1.64 6.60
C THR A 251 -19.89 -0.20 6.05
N GLY A 252 -20.43 0.02 4.84
CA GLY A 252 -20.32 1.30 4.11
C GLY A 252 -19.07 1.40 3.24
N TYR A 253 -18.06 0.55 3.47
CA TYR A 253 -16.87 0.45 2.63
C TYR A 253 -17.27 0.21 1.17
N SER A 254 -16.76 1.02 0.25
CA SER A 254 -17.08 0.86 -1.17
C SER A 254 -15.88 1.07 -2.07
N ARG A 255 -15.89 0.41 -3.22
CA ARG A 255 -14.89 0.57 -4.28
C ARG A 255 -15.49 0.51 -5.66
N ARG A 256 -14.99 1.40 -6.52
CA ARG A 256 -15.42 1.56 -7.90
C ARG A 256 -14.45 0.92 -8.88
N PHE A 257 -14.99 0.29 -9.92
CA PHE A 257 -14.26 -0.38 -11.00
C PHE A 257 -14.81 0.06 -12.36
N ALA A 258 -14.01 -0.06 -13.42
CA ALA A 258 -14.50 0.21 -14.76
C ALA A 258 -15.60 -0.79 -15.11
N ILE A 259 -16.62 -0.35 -15.84
CA ILE A 259 -17.69 -1.27 -16.27
C ILE A 259 -17.15 -2.41 -17.14
N ASP A 260 -16.13 -2.11 -17.95
CA ASP A 260 -15.48 -3.05 -18.86
C ASP A 260 -14.76 -4.19 -18.11
N ASP A 261 -14.42 -3.97 -16.83
CA ASP A 261 -13.77 -4.99 -16.01
C ASP A 261 -14.77 -6.01 -15.45
N ALA A 262 -16.08 -5.80 -15.56
CA ALA A 262 -17.12 -6.63 -14.92
C ALA A 262 -17.02 -8.14 -15.25
N GLY A 263 -16.52 -8.50 -16.44
CA GLY A 263 -16.29 -9.90 -16.82
C GLY A 263 -15.10 -10.57 -16.10
N SER A 264 -14.25 -9.78 -15.42
CA SER A 264 -13.13 -10.27 -14.60
C SER A 264 -13.39 -10.22 -13.10
N LEU A 265 -14.46 -9.55 -12.68
CA LEU A 265 -14.85 -9.39 -11.29
C LEU A 265 -15.74 -10.56 -10.86
N LEU A 266 -15.36 -11.27 -9.81
CA LEU A 266 -16.12 -12.41 -9.28
C LEU A 266 -16.73 -12.05 -7.93
N LEU A 267 -18.03 -12.27 -7.77
CA LEU A 267 -18.73 -12.25 -6.49
C LEU A 267 -18.66 -13.66 -5.92
N ALA A 268 -17.66 -13.88 -5.07
CA ALA A 268 -17.35 -15.18 -4.49
C ALA A 268 -18.22 -15.47 -3.26
N THR A 269 -18.74 -16.69 -3.19
CA THR A 269 -19.43 -17.29 -2.03
C THR A 269 -18.57 -18.36 -1.35
N ARG A 270 -17.54 -18.85 -2.05
CA ARG A 270 -16.65 -19.91 -1.58
C ARG A 270 -15.18 -19.59 -1.86
N MET A 271 -14.33 -20.12 -0.99
CA MET A 271 -12.87 -20.07 -1.10
C MET A 271 -12.30 -21.43 -0.71
N ALA A 272 -11.32 -21.92 -1.48
CA ALA A 272 -10.65 -23.19 -1.22
C ALA A 272 -11.62 -24.38 -1.06
N GLY A 273 -12.73 -24.38 -1.81
CA GLY A 273 -13.73 -25.44 -1.79
C GLY A 273 -14.71 -25.40 -0.62
N ALA A 274 -14.64 -24.43 0.29
CA ALA A 274 -15.58 -24.24 1.39
C ALA A 274 -16.34 -22.89 1.26
N PRO A 275 -17.54 -22.74 1.86
CA PRO A 275 -18.14 -21.42 2.05
C PRO A 275 -17.17 -20.46 2.73
N LEU A 276 -17.26 -19.17 2.40
CA LEU A 276 -16.48 -18.15 3.11
C LEU A 276 -16.78 -18.19 4.62
N ASP A 277 -15.80 -17.86 5.44
CA ASP A 277 -16.06 -17.49 6.83
C ASP A 277 -16.34 -15.99 6.96
N ALA A 278 -16.84 -15.58 8.13
CA ALA A 278 -17.17 -14.18 8.41
C ALA A 278 -15.99 -13.23 8.20
N GLY A 279 -14.77 -13.61 8.60
CA GLY A 279 -13.57 -12.77 8.47
C GLY A 279 -13.15 -12.54 7.01
N HIS A 280 -13.44 -13.52 6.14
CA HIS A 280 -13.13 -13.47 4.71
C HIS A 280 -14.26 -12.93 3.84
N GLY A 281 -15.38 -12.52 4.43
CA GLY A 281 -16.44 -11.81 3.73
C GLY A 281 -17.74 -12.59 3.55
N TYR A 282 -18.00 -13.65 4.33
CA TYR A 282 -19.28 -14.34 4.29
C TYR A 282 -20.47 -13.37 4.48
N PRO A 283 -21.52 -13.42 3.64
CA PRO A 283 -21.78 -14.50 2.68
C PRO A 283 -21.17 -14.28 1.29
N VAL A 284 -20.87 -13.04 0.92
CA VAL A 284 -20.36 -12.68 -0.41
C VAL A 284 -19.24 -11.65 -0.32
N ARG A 285 -18.16 -11.90 -1.04
CA ARG A 285 -17.07 -10.93 -1.26
C ARG A 285 -16.84 -10.71 -2.75
N LEU A 286 -16.26 -9.57 -3.08
CA LEU A 286 -15.64 -9.31 -4.36
C LEU A 286 -14.23 -9.93 -4.41
N VAL A 287 -13.91 -10.52 -5.56
CA VAL A 287 -12.60 -11.02 -5.95
C VAL A 287 -12.16 -10.24 -7.19
N VAL A 288 -11.00 -9.61 -7.10
CA VAL A 288 -10.46 -8.70 -8.14
C VAL A 288 -9.04 -9.14 -8.51
N PRO A 289 -8.89 -10.09 -9.44
CA PRO A 289 -7.59 -10.62 -9.81
C PRO A 289 -6.63 -9.52 -10.28
N GLY A 290 -5.37 -9.59 -9.83
CA GLY A 290 -4.34 -8.61 -10.20
C GLY A 290 -4.39 -7.30 -9.43
N GLU A 291 -5.36 -7.10 -8.54
CA GLU A 291 -5.51 -5.89 -7.73
C GLU A 291 -5.11 -6.10 -6.26
N ARG A 292 -4.76 -5.00 -5.57
CA ARG A 292 -4.38 -5.03 -4.15
C ARG A 292 -5.56 -5.42 -3.27
N GLY A 293 -5.30 -6.07 -2.13
CA GLY A 293 -6.33 -6.68 -1.28
C GLY A 293 -7.43 -5.72 -0.77
N PHE A 294 -7.15 -4.42 -0.65
CA PHE A 294 -8.17 -3.42 -0.29
C PHE A 294 -9.17 -3.17 -1.44
N ASN A 295 -8.88 -3.56 -2.68
CA ASN A 295 -9.87 -3.55 -3.76
C ASN A 295 -10.92 -4.67 -3.60
N TRP A 296 -10.65 -5.69 -2.77
CA TRP A 296 -11.48 -6.89 -2.66
C TRP A 296 -12.55 -6.73 -1.57
N VAL A 297 -13.60 -5.97 -1.89
CA VAL A 297 -14.72 -5.63 -0.98
C VAL A 297 -15.31 -6.88 -0.33
N LYS A 298 -15.44 -6.89 1.00
CA LYS A 298 -16.08 -7.97 1.77
C LYS A 298 -17.52 -7.60 2.11
N TRP A 299 -18.34 -8.61 2.43
CA TRP A 299 -19.71 -8.41 2.93
C TRP A 299 -20.55 -7.56 1.98
N VAL A 300 -20.47 -7.84 0.68
CA VAL A 300 -21.12 -7.01 -0.36
C VAL A 300 -22.64 -7.03 -0.14
N VAL A 301 -23.27 -5.86 -0.20
CA VAL A 301 -24.74 -5.71 -0.08
C VAL A 301 -25.36 -4.92 -1.23
N ALA A 302 -24.57 -4.12 -1.96
CA ALA A 302 -25.05 -3.40 -3.12
C ALA A 302 -23.99 -3.27 -4.21
N ILE A 303 -24.45 -3.22 -5.46
CA ILE A 303 -23.68 -2.92 -6.66
C ILE A 303 -24.46 -1.91 -7.49
N GLU A 304 -23.89 -0.72 -7.61
CA GLU A 304 -24.49 0.41 -8.30
C GLU A 304 -23.75 0.63 -9.63
N VAL A 305 -24.49 0.88 -10.71
CA VAL A 305 -23.95 1.24 -12.02
C VAL A 305 -24.01 2.76 -12.13
N ASP A 306 -22.92 3.41 -12.56
CA ASP A 306 -22.75 4.86 -12.47
C ASP A 306 -21.92 5.41 -13.66
N ASP A 307 -22.22 6.64 -14.06
CA ASP A 307 -21.51 7.40 -15.10
C ASP A 307 -20.21 8.05 -14.59
N GLN A 308 -20.04 8.12 -13.28
CA GLN A 308 -18.80 8.59 -12.68
C GLN A 308 -17.61 7.71 -13.11
N PRO A 309 -16.46 8.27 -13.53
CA PRO A 309 -15.30 7.47 -13.90
C PRO A 309 -14.80 6.62 -12.72
N TRP A 310 -14.32 5.42 -13.00
CA TRP A 310 -13.87 4.49 -11.95
C TRP A 310 -12.73 5.03 -11.08
N TRP A 311 -11.87 5.88 -11.65
CA TRP A 311 -10.75 6.52 -10.95
C TRP A 311 -11.20 7.72 -10.12
N TRP A 312 -12.46 8.16 -10.23
CA TRP A 312 -13.04 9.18 -9.35
C TRP A 312 -13.48 8.56 -8.03
N GLN A 313 -12.49 8.15 -7.25
CA GLN A 313 -12.63 7.66 -5.89
C GLN A 313 -11.35 8.03 -5.12
N PRO A 314 -11.41 8.17 -3.79
CA PRO A 314 -10.21 8.30 -2.99
C PRO A 314 -9.24 7.13 -3.26
N PRO A 315 -7.92 7.36 -3.30
CA PRO A 315 -6.94 6.29 -3.49
C PRO A 315 -7.00 5.25 -2.36
N PHE A 316 -7.46 5.69 -1.18
CA PHE A 316 -7.79 4.82 -0.06
C PHE A 316 -9.25 5.00 0.34
N PRO A 317 -9.98 3.89 0.54
CA PRO A 317 -11.38 3.91 0.93
C PRO A 317 -11.62 4.80 2.16
N LEU A 318 -12.58 5.71 2.01
CA LEU A 318 -13.17 6.45 3.11
C LEU A 318 -14.46 5.71 3.47
N GLN A 319 -14.62 5.34 4.74
CA GLN A 319 -15.86 4.75 5.25
C GLN A 319 -16.99 5.78 5.23
#